data_AF-W1XB75-F1
#
_entry.id   AF-W1XB75-F1
#
_cell.length_a   1.000
_cell.length_b   1.000
_cell.length_c   1.000
_cell.angle_alpha   90.00
_cell.angle_beta   90.00
_cell.angle_gamma   90.00
#
_symmetry.space_group_name_H-M   'P 1'
#
loop_
_entity.id
_entity.type
_entity.pdbx_description
1 polymer ?
#
loop_
_entity_poly.entity_id
_entity_poly.type
_entity_poly.pdbx_seq_one_letter_code
_entity_poly.pdbx_strand_id
1 'polypeptide(L)'
;KPATWIAEQAGFKVPEGTNILAAECAEVGIKEPLTREKLSPVIAVLKAEDTEDGLKKARQMVEFNGLGHSAAIHTKDEALAKRFGTEIKAMRIIW
;
A
#
# COMPACT_ATOMS: atom_id res chain seq x y z
N LYS A 1 10.63 -13.99 -3.57
CA LYS A 1 11.44 -14.73 -2.56
C LYS A 1 10.76 -14.59 -1.20
N PRO A 2 10.95 -15.51 -0.25
CA PRO A 2 10.38 -15.40 1.10
C PRO A 2 10.85 -14.13 1.83
N ALA A 3 10.06 -13.63 2.78
CA ALA A 3 10.39 -12.46 3.59
C ALA A 3 11.71 -12.63 4.36
N THR A 4 11.97 -13.83 4.88
CA THR A 4 13.23 -14.19 5.56
C THR A 4 14.46 -13.99 4.68
N TRP A 5 14.39 -14.42 3.41
CA TRP A 5 15.47 -14.22 2.44
C TRP A 5 15.68 -12.74 2.15
N ILE A 6 14.60 -11.97 1.97
CA ILE A 6 14.70 -10.52 1.70
C ILE A 6 15.33 -9.78 2.88
N ALA A 7 14.93 -10.10 4.11
CA ALA A 7 15.51 -9.53 5.33
C ALA A 7 17.02 -9.78 5.39
N GLU A 8 17.46 -11.02 5.12
CA GLU A 8 18.87 -11.39 5.12
C GLU A 8 19.66 -10.61 4.07
N GLN A 9 19.12 -10.47 2.84
CA GLN A 9 19.75 -9.65 1.80
C GLN A 9 19.80 -8.16 2.16
N ALA A 10 18.87 -7.69 3.00
CA ALA A 10 18.84 -6.33 3.52
C ALA A 10 19.67 -6.14 4.81
N GLY A 11 20.40 -7.17 5.27
CA GLY A 11 21.33 -7.09 6.40
C GLY A 11 20.68 -7.27 7.78
N PHE A 12 19.46 -7.77 7.86
CA PHE A 12 18.78 -8.08 9.13
C PHE A 12 18.13 -9.47 9.13
N LYS A 13 17.63 -9.92 10.30
CA LYS A 13 16.95 -11.21 10.43
C LYS A 13 15.53 -11.00 10.95
N VAL A 14 14.63 -11.86 10.53
CA VAL A 14 13.25 -11.97 11.03
C VAL A 14 12.97 -13.42 11.44
N PRO A 15 11.98 -13.68 12.31
CA PRO A 15 11.61 -15.04 12.70
C PRO A 15 11.29 -15.93 11.49
N GLU A 16 11.57 -17.22 11.63
CA GLU A 16 11.12 -18.22 10.67
C GLU A 16 9.59 -18.20 10.53
N GLY A 17 9.08 -18.41 9.31
CA GLY A 17 7.65 -18.34 9.02
C GLY A 17 7.09 -16.92 8.89
N THR A 18 7.93 -15.87 8.95
CA THR A 18 7.50 -14.50 8.62
C THR A 18 6.94 -14.45 7.20
N ASN A 19 5.67 -14.05 7.06
CA ASN A 19 4.98 -14.02 5.76
C ASN A 19 5.23 -12.73 4.98
N ILE A 20 5.24 -11.58 5.64
CA ILE A 20 5.32 -10.24 5.04
C ILE A 20 6.24 -9.35 5.89
N LEU A 21 7.05 -8.53 5.22
CA LEU A 21 7.76 -7.41 5.84
C LEU A 21 6.91 -6.14 5.71
N ALA A 22 6.48 -5.56 6.81
CA ALA A 22 5.76 -4.29 6.84
C ALA A 22 6.72 -3.17 7.22
N ALA A 23 6.83 -2.15 6.36
CA ALA A 23 7.68 -1.00 6.60
C ALA A 23 6.83 0.26 6.72
N GLU A 24 6.97 0.98 7.81
CA GLU A 24 6.35 2.31 7.94
C GLU A 24 7.01 3.29 6.96
N CYS A 25 6.19 4.08 6.28
CA CYS A 25 6.61 5.05 5.28
C CYS A 25 5.99 6.41 5.60
N ALA A 26 6.77 7.48 5.42
CA ALA A 26 6.31 8.84 5.72
C ALA A 26 5.47 9.45 4.60
N GLU A 27 5.77 9.12 3.35
CA GLU A 27 5.17 9.73 2.16
C GLU A 27 5.06 8.77 0.98
N VAL A 28 4.26 9.13 -0.01
CA VAL A 28 4.17 8.44 -1.29
C VAL A 28 5.03 9.18 -2.32
N GLY A 29 6.00 8.50 -2.93
CA GLY A 29 6.75 9.08 -4.04
C GLY A 29 8.15 8.54 -4.24
N ILE A 30 8.90 9.22 -5.12
CA ILE A 30 10.23 8.80 -5.59
C ILE A 30 11.25 8.73 -4.44
N LYS A 31 11.12 9.61 -3.45
CA LYS A 31 12.00 9.68 -2.28
C LYS A 31 11.75 8.59 -1.25
N GLU A 32 10.62 7.89 -1.35
CA GLU A 32 10.26 6.77 -0.49
C GLU A 32 10.09 5.50 -1.34
N PRO A 33 11.19 4.77 -1.65
CA PRO A 33 11.19 3.67 -2.61
C PRO A 33 10.20 2.55 -2.26
N LEU A 34 9.91 2.36 -0.97
CA LEU A 34 9.01 1.32 -0.51
C LEU A 34 7.55 1.59 -0.87
N THR A 35 7.19 2.82 -1.26
CA THR A 35 5.85 3.12 -1.80
C THR A 35 5.68 2.78 -3.28
N ARG A 36 6.72 2.30 -3.97
CA ARG A 36 6.59 1.76 -5.33
C ARG A 36 6.01 0.34 -5.34
N GLU A 37 5.71 -0.15 -6.53
CA GLU A 37 5.48 -1.57 -6.75
C GLU A 37 6.76 -2.37 -6.46
N LYS A 38 6.62 -3.47 -5.69
CA LYS A 38 7.77 -4.24 -5.15
C LYS A 38 7.82 -5.70 -5.59
N LEU A 39 6.73 -6.23 -6.17
CA LEU A 39 6.60 -7.62 -6.64
C LEU A 39 7.21 -8.67 -5.68
N SER A 40 7.02 -8.45 -4.37
CA SER A 40 7.64 -9.24 -3.28
C SER A 40 6.80 -9.11 -2.00
N PRO A 41 7.00 -9.97 -0.98
CA PRO A 41 6.27 -9.91 0.29
C PRO A 41 6.74 -8.77 1.20
N VAL A 42 6.73 -7.55 0.66
CA VAL A 42 7.03 -6.31 1.36
C VAL A 42 5.86 -5.36 1.15
N ILE A 43 5.34 -4.79 2.22
CA ILE A 43 4.25 -3.82 2.19
C ILE A 43 4.67 -2.51 2.85
N ALA A 44 4.32 -1.39 2.21
CA ALA A 44 4.44 -0.08 2.84
C ALA A 44 3.22 0.18 3.70
N VAL A 45 3.43 0.72 4.89
CA VAL A 45 2.38 1.09 5.84
C VAL A 45 2.45 2.60 6.03
N LEU A 46 1.40 3.30 5.60
CA LEU A 46 1.27 4.73 5.83
C LEU A 46 0.10 4.96 6.77
N LYS A 47 0.36 5.66 7.88
CA LYS A 47 -0.69 6.07 8.81
C LYS A 47 -1.44 7.27 8.23
N ALA A 48 -2.77 7.19 8.17
CA ALA A 48 -3.62 8.33 7.86
C ALA A 48 -4.06 9.04 9.14
N GLU A 49 -4.18 10.37 9.11
CA GLU A 49 -4.71 11.17 10.22
C GLU A 49 -6.23 11.09 10.29
N ASP A 50 -6.88 11.06 9.12
CA ASP A 50 -8.32 10.96 8.95
C ASP A 50 -8.67 10.31 7.59
N THR A 51 -9.96 10.29 7.27
CA THR A 51 -10.47 9.73 6.01
C THR A 51 -9.99 10.50 4.79
N GLU A 52 -9.88 11.83 4.85
CA GLU A 52 -9.44 12.65 3.71
C GLU A 52 -7.99 12.38 3.37
N ASP A 53 -7.15 12.34 4.39
CA ASP A 53 -5.74 12.00 4.25
C ASP A 53 -5.56 10.55 3.76
N GLY A 54 -6.38 9.61 4.23
CA GLY A 54 -6.41 8.24 3.73
C GLY A 54 -6.76 8.15 2.24
N LEU A 55 -7.81 8.85 1.80
CA LEU A 55 -8.21 8.91 0.39
C LEU A 55 -7.14 9.58 -0.47
N LYS A 56 -6.54 10.66 0.03
CA LYS A 56 -5.43 11.35 -0.63
C LYS A 56 -4.23 10.42 -0.82
N LYS A 57 -3.80 9.70 0.22
CA LYS A 57 -2.70 8.73 0.15
C LYS A 57 -3.01 7.58 -0.82
N ALA A 58 -4.22 7.03 -0.77
CA ALA A 58 -4.65 6.00 -1.72
C ALA A 58 -4.62 6.49 -3.17
N ARG A 59 -5.08 7.72 -3.44
CA ARG A 59 -5.02 8.34 -4.76
C ARG A 59 -3.57 8.50 -5.22
N GLN A 60 -2.72 9.05 -4.35
CA GLN A 60 -1.29 9.23 -4.65
C GLN A 60 -0.61 7.89 -4.97
N MET A 61 -0.92 6.82 -4.23
CA MET A 61 -0.37 5.48 -4.49
C MET A 61 -0.75 4.96 -5.89
N VAL A 62 -2.01 5.15 -6.29
CA VAL A 62 -2.47 4.71 -7.63
C VAL A 62 -1.90 5.59 -8.73
N GLU A 63 -1.84 6.91 -8.54
CA GLU A 63 -1.22 7.82 -9.51
C GLU A 63 0.30 7.57 -9.64
N PHE A 64 0.93 7.10 -8.56
CA PHE A 64 2.32 6.69 -8.50
C PHE A 64 2.51 5.23 -8.96
N ASN A 65 2.43 5.02 -10.28
CA ASN A 65 2.68 3.74 -10.98
C ASN A 65 1.56 2.67 -10.94
N GLY A 66 0.38 2.96 -10.38
CA GLY A 66 -0.76 2.03 -10.32
C GLY A 66 -1.97 2.39 -11.18
N LEU A 67 -1.88 3.43 -12.02
CA LEU A 67 -3.03 4.07 -12.65
C LEU A 67 -3.78 3.08 -13.55
N GLY A 68 -5.09 2.91 -13.29
CA GLY A 68 -5.94 2.00 -14.05
C GLY A 68 -5.83 0.51 -13.67
N HIS A 69 -5.02 0.11 -12.69
CA HIS A 69 -4.95 -1.31 -12.26
C HIS A 69 -6.04 -1.67 -11.25
N SER A 70 -5.72 -1.61 -9.96
CA SER A 70 -6.58 -2.06 -8.87
C SER A 70 -6.40 -1.17 -7.65
N ALA A 71 -7.46 -0.97 -6.90
CA ALA A 71 -7.41 -0.40 -5.56
C ALA A 71 -8.41 -1.12 -4.65
N ALA A 72 -8.10 -1.22 -3.37
CA ALA A 72 -8.94 -1.90 -2.40
C ALA A 72 -9.22 -0.99 -1.20
N ILE A 73 -10.43 -1.07 -0.66
CA ILE A 73 -10.83 -0.43 0.59
C ILE A 73 -11.47 -1.47 1.49
N HIS A 74 -11.10 -1.48 2.77
CA HIS A 74 -11.78 -2.28 3.78
C HIS A 74 -12.58 -1.37 4.71
N THR A 75 -13.91 -1.40 4.60
CA THR A 75 -14.81 -0.58 5.40
C THR A 75 -16.18 -1.23 5.53
N LYS A 76 -16.95 -0.92 6.58
CA LYS A 76 -18.39 -1.24 6.66
C LYS A 76 -19.28 -0.08 6.22
N ASP A 77 -18.70 1.10 6.00
CA ASP A 77 -19.40 2.29 5.54
C ASP A 77 -19.52 2.26 4.01
N GLU A 78 -20.72 1.97 3.52
CA GLU A 78 -21.05 1.92 2.10
C GLU A 78 -20.86 3.28 1.40
N ALA A 79 -21.13 4.39 2.09
CA ALA A 79 -20.94 5.72 1.50
C ALA A 79 -19.45 5.99 1.28
N LEU A 80 -18.60 5.60 2.23
CA LEU A 80 -17.15 5.69 2.07
C LEU A 80 -16.63 4.76 0.96
N ALA A 81 -17.15 3.53 0.86
CA ALA A 81 -16.77 2.62 -0.21
C ALA A 81 -17.12 3.16 -1.60
N LYS A 82 -18.33 3.73 -1.76
CA LYS A 82 -18.75 4.42 -2.99
C LYS A 82 -17.85 5.60 -3.30
N ARG A 83 -17.56 6.43 -2.29
CA ARG A 83 -16.66 7.58 -2.44
C ARG A 83 -15.26 7.17 -2.88
N PHE A 84 -14.69 6.13 -2.28
CA PHE A 84 -13.42 5.54 -2.71
C PHE A 84 -13.47 5.11 -4.19
N GLY A 85 -14.54 4.42 -4.60
CA GLY A 85 -14.72 4.02 -6.00
C GLY A 85 -14.82 5.17 -6.99
N THR A 86 -15.33 6.33 -6.57
CA THR A 86 -15.39 7.54 -7.42
C THR A 86 -14.10 8.36 -7.44
N GLU A 87 -13.31 8.33 -6.36
CA GLU A 87 -12.15 9.20 -6.19
C GLU A 87 -10.81 8.57 -6.57
N ILE A 88 -10.74 7.23 -6.59
CA ILE A 88 -9.51 6.49 -6.87
C ILE A 88 -9.50 6.03 -8.34
N LYS A 89 -8.49 6.46 -9.10
CA LYS A 89 -8.35 6.21 -10.54
C LYS A 89 -7.83 4.79 -10.85
N ALA A 90 -8.51 3.77 -10.34
CA ALA A 90 -8.25 2.37 -10.62
C ALA A 90 -9.42 1.75 -11.39
N MET A 91 -9.15 0.78 -12.27
CA MET A 91 -10.20 0.12 -13.06
C MET A 91 -10.97 -0.91 -12.23
N ARG A 92 -10.28 -1.59 -11.31
CA ARG A 92 -10.90 -2.56 -10.38
C ARG A 92 -10.87 -1.99 -8.98
N ILE A 93 -12.05 -1.74 -8.43
CA ILE A 93 -12.25 -1.38 -7.02
C ILE A 93 -12.71 -2.62 -6.28
N ILE A 94 -12.01 -2.97 -5.20
CA ILE A 94 -12.33 -4.10 -4.35
C ILE A 94 -12.79 -3.53 -3.00
N TRP A 95 -14.00 -3.88 -2.58
CA TRP A 95 -14.57 -3.53 -1.29
C TRP A 95 -14.85 -4.80 -0.50
#